data_AF-A0A9D6DAM9-F1
#
_entry.id   AF-A0A9D6DAM9-F1
#
_cell.length_a   1.000
_cell.length_b   1.000
_cell.length_c   1.000
_cell.angle_alpha   90.00
_cell.angle_beta   90.00
_cell.angle_gamma   90.00
#
_symmetry.space_group_name_H-M   'P 1'
#
loop_
_entity.id
_entity.type
_entity.pdbx_description
1 polymer ?
#
loop_
_entity_poly.entity_id
_entity_poly.type
_entity_poly.pdbx_seq_one_letter_code
_entity_poly.pdbx_strand_id
1 'polypeptide(L)'
;MSHESDSNNQVSSPSSITKTAAVRPAARTRAPRAPDGRTNGEDSQGTPPCNTVPLKYNPDKSKLLRFGVDSLYLSYPGVMSDDCDKKLARLKELAQMEDDLSQSIAQVTICEHLFEVRDKGAGRFSYVLVDNAYRIQASNSRSKSLPLAYVQISSEYLTHAGIEKSEEALRHIINTLGVVNEPANVSRVDLFADFCADCEMDAFEPLRDCVTRVETMSLHYSYGRFSGWSFGSGGDIVARLYDKTLEVEKKSHKFYLHELWKAAGWDGTSQIWRMEFEAKRNALVSLQLPKLAHLLPNQAALWRYLTENWLRLTVPTESDSNRARWNNHPLWDFIAAAFDSEGEQAKLQRFNPARLPEDERLFVHGLGGITSFMASRGIEDLGEGVGEYLHQAKEYHVRRSDFKHDGMERYVGRKVKAKNRRYNTVNNVQPLPSDLTKTEAAAVVYQQSKDGENGND
;
A
#
# COMPACT_ATOMS: atom_id res chain seq x y z
N MET A 1 -2.16 51.54 -51.78
CA MET A 1 -3.03 52.72 -51.90
C MET A 1 -3.47 53.08 -50.48
N SER A 2 -2.90 54.07 -49.78
CA SER A 2 -2.69 55.52 -50.09
C SER A 2 -3.87 56.36 -49.57
N HIS A 3 -3.71 57.43 -48.78
CA HIS A 3 -2.55 58.18 -48.26
C HIS A 3 -2.75 58.42 -46.71
N GLU A 4 -1.88 58.98 -45.85
CA GLU A 4 -0.98 60.17 -45.93
C GLU A 4 -1.75 61.48 -46.29
N SER A 5 -1.40 62.70 -45.89
CA SER A 5 -0.50 63.30 -44.88
C SER A 5 -1.23 64.57 -44.31
N ASP A 6 -0.73 65.57 -43.56
CA ASP A 6 0.55 66.02 -42.97
C ASP A 6 0.19 66.78 -41.66
N SER A 7 0.99 66.87 -40.58
CA SER A 7 2.34 67.44 -40.36
C SER A 7 2.44 68.97 -40.26
N ASN A 8 2.46 69.51 -39.03
CA ASN A 8 3.31 70.63 -38.56
C ASN A 8 3.18 70.70 -37.01
N ASN A 9 4.21 70.74 -36.14
CA ASN A 9 5.54 71.39 -36.14
C ASN A 9 5.40 72.92 -35.96
N GLN A 10 6.05 73.62 -35.00
CA GLN A 10 7.45 73.55 -34.54
C GLN A 10 7.70 74.17 -33.12
N VAL A 11 8.78 73.74 -32.43
CA VAL A 11 9.84 74.57 -31.72
C VAL A 11 9.41 75.54 -30.57
N SER A 12 10.08 75.72 -29.41
CA SER A 12 11.32 75.18 -28.78
C SER A 12 11.33 75.36 -27.24
N SER A 13 12.30 74.75 -26.54
CA SER A 13 12.59 74.89 -25.09
C SER A 13 13.47 76.12 -24.76
N PRO A 14 13.68 76.48 -23.47
CA PRO A 14 14.82 75.87 -22.75
C PRO A 14 14.71 75.67 -21.21
N SER A 15 15.52 74.72 -20.73
CA SER A 15 16.23 74.70 -19.43
C SER A 15 15.53 75.00 -18.09
N SER A 16 15.54 74.01 -17.19
CA SER A 16 16.24 74.15 -15.89
C SER A 16 16.64 72.78 -15.34
N ILE A 17 17.81 72.69 -14.69
CA ILE A 17 18.36 71.45 -14.11
C ILE A 17 18.26 71.54 -12.59
N THR A 18 17.57 70.59 -11.96
CA THR A 18 17.55 70.45 -10.49
C THR A 18 17.90 69.02 -10.11
N LYS A 19 18.98 68.84 -9.33
CA LYS A 19 19.42 67.54 -8.83
C LYS A 19 18.59 67.13 -7.61
N THR A 20 17.83 66.03 -7.70
CA THR A 20 17.21 65.41 -6.52
C THR A 20 18.19 64.44 -5.88
N ALA A 21 18.63 64.72 -4.65
CA ALA A 21 19.59 63.87 -3.94
C ALA A 21 18.93 62.65 -3.29
N ALA A 22 19.69 61.58 -3.09
CA ALA A 22 19.21 60.36 -2.44
C ALA A 22 18.88 60.61 -0.96
N VAL A 23 17.65 60.28 -0.55
CA VAL A 23 17.19 60.39 0.84
C VAL A 23 17.71 59.19 1.64
N ARG A 24 18.54 59.45 2.65
CA ARG A 24 18.90 58.44 3.67
C ARG A 24 17.75 58.24 4.66
N PRO A 25 17.41 57.01 5.05
CA PRO A 25 16.55 56.74 6.20
C PRO A 25 17.16 57.30 7.50
N ALA A 26 16.31 57.69 8.44
CA ALA A 26 16.74 58.22 9.74
C ALA A 26 17.45 57.17 10.62
N ALA A 27 18.35 57.63 11.49
CA ALA A 27 19.00 56.76 12.47
C ALA A 27 18.00 56.23 13.50
N ARG A 28 18.14 54.96 13.89
CA ARG A 28 17.24 54.31 14.87
C ARG A 28 17.39 54.95 16.26
N THR A 29 16.34 55.60 16.74
CA THR A 29 16.25 56.10 18.13
C THR A 29 16.28 54.93 19.11
N ARG A 30 17.18 54.96 20.11
CA ARG A 30 17.18 53.97 21.20
C ARG A 30 16.04 54.29 22.18
N ALA A 31 15.19 53.31 22.46
CA ALA A 31 14.31 53.36 23.62
C ALA A 31 15.13 53.25 24.93
N PRO A 32 14.67 53.88 26.04
CA PRO A 32 15.35 53.79 27.33
C PRO A 32 15.22 52.39 27.95
N ARG A 33 16.19 52.02 28.80
CA ARG A 33 16.27 50.70 29.46
C ARG A 33 15.86 50.83 30.92
N ALA A 34 14.90 50.03 31.38
CA ALA A 34 14.55 49.92 32.80
C ALA A 34 15.61 49.08 33.57
N PRO A 35 15.75 49.25 34.91
CA PRO A 35 16.91 48.72 35.65
C PRO A 35 16.80 47.26 36.14
N ASP A 36 15.64 46.61 35.97
CA ASP A 36 15.24 45.38 36.66
C ASP A 36 15.24 44.11 35.77
N GLY A 37 15.50 44.26 34.47
CA GLY A 37 16.02 43.17 33.63
C GLY A 37 15.06 42.02 33.29
N ARG A 38 13.74 42.20 33.43
CA ARG A 38 12.72 41.22 33.01
C ARG A 38 11.65 41.84 32.13
N THR A 39 11.56 41.39 30.88
CA THR A 39 10.40 41.62 30.01
C THR A 39 9.42 40.46 30.17
N ASN A 40 8.24 40.72 30.71
CA ASN A 40 7.12 39.80 30.66
C ASN A 40 6.42 39.93 29.30
N GLY A 41 6.15 38.81 28.63
CA GLY A 41 5.22 38.74 27.50
C GLY A 41 5.84 38.34 26.16
N GLU A 42 5.02 37.59 25.41
CA GLU A 42 5.08 37.30 23.98
C GLU A 42 6.01 36.15 23.50
N ASP A 43 5.33 35.15 22.93
CA ASP A 43 5.73 34.10 22.00
C ASP A 43 7.05 33.35 22.19
N SER A 44 6.93 32.18 22.81
CA SER A 44 7.90 31.07 22.72
C SER A 44 7.86 30.38 21.34
N GLN A 45 8.02 31.15 20.27
CA GLN A 45 8.45 30.66 18.96
C GLN A 45 9.96 30.38 19.05
N GLY A 46 10.37 29.12 18.89
CA GLY A 46 11.79 28.77 18.82
C GLY A 46 12.47 29.44 17.62
N THR A 47 13.75 29.78 17.73
CA THR A 47 14.50 30.34 16.60
C THR A 47 14.46 29.36 15.41
N PRO A 48 13.97 29.78 14.22
CA PRO A 48 13.91 28.91 13.06
C PRO A 48 15.29 28.33 12.70
N PRO A 49 15.35 27.09 12.17
CA PRO A 49 16.62 26.44 11.84
C PRO A 49 17.28 27.10 10.61
N CYS A 50 18.10 28.12 10.86
CA CYS A 50 19.04 28.67 9.89
C CYS A 50 20.45 28.08 10.10
N ASN A 51 21.36 28.34 9.15
CA ASN A 51 22.72 27.80 9.14
C ASN A 51 23.65 28.21 10.33
N THR A 52 23.16 28.97 11.31
CA THR A 52 23.87 29.31 12.54
C THR A 52 23.23 28.74 13.82
N VAL A 53 22.08 28.07 13.71
CA VAL A 53 21.48 27.30 14.81
C VAL A 53 21.96 25.84 14.72
N PRO A 54 22.43 25.21 15.81
CA PRO A 54 22.76 23.79 15.80
C PRO A 54 21.53 22.93 15.46
N LEU A 55 21.60 22.18 14.36
CA LEU A 55 20.55 21.24 13.98
C LEU A 55 20.41 20.15 15.05
N LYS A 56 19.18 19.89 15.53
CA LYS A 56 18.84 18.72 16.34
C LYS A 56 18.82 17.45 15.47
N TYR A 57 20.00 17.04 15.02
CA TYR A 57 20.21 15.79 14.28
C TYR A 57 21.52 15.17 14.73
N ASN A 58 21.46 13.94 15.23
CA ASN A 58 22.65 13.18 15.61
C ASN A 58 22.91 12.03 14.61
N PRO A 59 23.95 12.11 13.75
CA PRO A 59 24.25 11.06 12.78
C PRO A 59 24.60 9.73 13.43
N ASP A 60 25.23 9.73 14.61
CA ASP A 60 25.67 8.53 15.33
C ASP A 60 24.49 7.71 15.91
N LYS A 61 23.28 8.27 15.86
CA LYS A 61 22.02 7.63 16.25
C LYS A 61 21.07 7.35 15.07
N SER A 62 21.38 7.83 13.87
CA SER A 62 20.64 7.47 12.67
C SER A 62 21.00 6.06 12.24
N LYS A 63 20.00 5.23 11.94
CA LYS A 63 20.22 3.82 11.62
C LYS A 63 19.30 3.33 10.53
N LEU A 64 19.88 2.94 9.40
CA LEU A 64 19.16 2.31 8.30
C LEU A 64 18.84 0.87 8.70
N LEU A 65 17.56 0.50 8.61
CA LEU A 65 17.09 -0.82 9.03
C LEU A 65 16.73 -1.71 7.83
N ARG A 66 16.02 -1.15 6.83
CA ARG A 66 15.66 -1.86 5.60
C ARG A 66 15.59 -0.90 4.41
N PHE A 67 15.81 -1.40 3.21
CA PHE A 67 15.46 -0.70 1.97
C PHE A 67 15.11 -1.70 0.85
N GLY A 68 14.49 -1.21 -0.23
CA GLY A 68 14.12 -2.02 -1.40
C GLY A 68 12.78 -1.61 -2.00
N VAL A 69 12.01 -2.58 -2.49
CA VAL A 69 10.67 -2.39 -3.08
C VAL A 69 9.58 -2.87 -2.11
N ASP A 70 8.62 -2.00 -1.71
CA ASP A 70 7.47 -2.42 -0.89
C ASP A 70 6.29 -2.92 -1.73
N SER A 71 6.15 -2.46 -2.97
CA SER A 71 5.15 -2.99 -3.90
C SER A 71 5.58 -2.79 -5.34
N LEU A 72 5.28 -3.79 -6.16
CA LEU A 72 5.62 -3.84 -7.57
C LEU A 72 4.36 -4.16 -8.38
N TYR A 73 4.11 -3.34 -9.40
CA TYR A 73 2.96 -3.48 -10.28
C TYR A 73 3.39 -3.77 -11.72
N LEU A 74 2.97 -4.90 -12.27
CA LEU A 74 3.36 -5.42 -13.57
C LEU A 74 2.15 -5.55 -14.51
N SER A 75 2.28 -5.06 -15.74
CA SER A 75 1.33 -5.32 -16.82
C SER A 75 1.92 -6.36 -17.78
N TYR A 76 1.20 -7.44 -18.06
CA TYR A 76 1.56 -8.50 -18.99
C TYR A 76 0.74 -8.36 -20.29
N PRO A 77 1.30 -7.79 -21.38
CA PRO A 77 0.57 -7.70 -22.65
C PRO A 77 0.41 -9.09 -23.26
N GLY A 78 -0.78 -9.37 -23.76
CA GLY A 78 -1.19 -10.73 -24.09
C GLY A 78 -2.71 -10.83 -24.27
N VAL A 79 -3.20 -12.03 -24.48
CA VAL A 79 -4.63 -12.31 -24.72
C VAL A 79 -5.11 -13.43 -23.79
N MET A 80 -6.24 -13.22 -23.12
CA MET A 80 -6.90 -14.20 -22.27
C MET A 80 -7.37 -15.39 -23.10
N SER A 81 -7.09 -16.62 -22.66
CA SER A 81 -7.61 -17.82 -23.33
C SER A 81 -9.12 -17.94 -23.13
N ASP A 82 -9.87 -18.36 -24.16
CA ASP A 82 -11.33 -18.44 -24.08
C ASP A 82 -11.83 -19.39 -22.98
N ASP A 83 -11.08 -20.44 -22.66
CA ASP A 83 -11.46 -21.38 -21.60
C ASP A 83 -11.19 -20.81 -20.20
N CYS A 84 -10.14 -19.99 -20.03
CA CYS A 84 -9.99 -19.21 -18.79
C CYS A 84 -11.01 -18.06 -18.71
N ASP A 85 -11.38 -17.43 -19.83
CA ASP A 85 -12.44 -16.41 -19.83
C ASP A 85 -13.78 -17.00 -19.37
N LYS A 86 -14.20 -18.14 -19.93
CA LYS A 86 -15.40 -18.90 -19.50
C LYS A 86 -15.31 -19.29 -18.02
N LYS A 87 -14.17 -19.83 -17.58
CA LYS A 87 -13.95 -20.28 -16.18
C LYS A 87 -14.02 -19.12 -15.19
N LEU A 88 -13.37 -17.99 -15.50
CA LEU A 88 -13.37 -16.81 -14.64
C LEU A 88 -14.70 -16.05 -14.68
N ALA A 89 -15.40 -16.02 -15.82
CA ALA A 89 -16.78 -15.55 -15.90
C ALA A 89 -17.69 -16.36 -14.98
N ARG A 90 -17.67 -17.69 -15.05
CA ARG A 90 -18.50 -18.55 -14.21
C ARG A 90 -18.18 -18.43 -12.71
N LEU A 91 -16.90 -18.32 -12.35
CA LEU A 91 -16.51 -18.12 -10.95
C LEU A 91 -16.88 -16.72 -10.45
N LYS A 92 -16.89 -15.70 -11.31
CA LYS A 92 -17.39 -14.36 -10.99
C LYS A 92 -18.91 -14.32 -10.82
N GLU A 93 -19.67 -15.03 -11.66
CA GLU A 93 -21.12 -15.22 -11.45
C GLU A 93 -21.40 -15.84 -10.07
N LEU A 94 -20.70 -16.92 -9.73
CA LEU A 94 -20.80 -17.58 -8.43
C LEU A 94 -20.44 -16.64 -7.26
N ALA A 95 -19.46 -15.74 -7.45
CA ALA A 95 -19.12 -14.69 -6.49
C ALA A 95 -20.18 -13.58 -6.35
N GLN A 96 -21.08 -13.42 -7.35
CA GLN A 96 -22.15 -12.42 -7.37
C GLN A 96 -23.50 -12.94 -6.85
N MET A 97 -23.66 -14.26 -6.69
CA MET A 97 -24.88 -14.87 -6.12
C MET A 97 -25.14 -14.37 -4.70
N GLU A 98 -26.41 -14.26 -4.28
CA GLU A 98 -26.75 -13.84 -2.91
C GLU A 98 -26.41 -14.90 -1.84
N ASP A 99 -26.28 -16.18 -2.21
CA ASP A 99 -26.12 -17.27 -1.25
C ASP A 99 -24.66 -17.55 -0.88
N ASP A 100 -24.42 -17.77 0.42
CA ASP A 100 -23.09 -18.05 0.99
C ASP A 100 -22.37 -19.24 0.31
N LEU A 101 -23.10 -20.22 -0.22
CA LEU A 101 -22.53 -21.49 -0.68
C LEU A 101 -21.98 -21.36 -2.11
N SER A 102 -22.76 -20.80 -3.04
CA SER A 102 -22.30 -20.41 -4.38
C SER A 102 -21.14 -19.43 -4.28
N GLN A 103 -21.27 -18.41 -3.41
CA GLN A 103 -20.16 -17.50 -3.14
C GLN A 103 -18.92 -18.23 -2.63
N SER A 104 -19.04 -19.26 -1.80
CA SER A 104 -17.88 -19.94 -1.22
C SER A 104 -17.02 -20.70 -2.24
N ILE A 105 -17.63 -21.22 -3.32
CA ILE A 105 -16.91 -21.99 -4.36
C ILE A 105 -16.28 -21.10 -5.46
N ALA A 106 -16.41 -19.78 -5.37
CA ALA A 106 -15.78 -18.83 -6.28
C ALA A 106 -14.26 -18.67 -6.00
N GLN A 107 -13.52 -19.74 -6.25
CA GLN A 107 -12.08 -19.88 -6.09
C GLN A 107 -11.45 -20.49 -7.34
N VAL A 108 -10.16 -20.24 -7.60
CA VAL A 108 -9.39 -20.93 -8.64
C VAL A 108 -7.99 -21.29 -8.16
N THR A 109 -7.61 -22.55 -8.33
CA THR A 109 -6.22 -22.99 -8.11
C THR A 109 -5.44 -22.83 -9.41
N ILE A 110 -4.27 -22.18 -9.34
CA ILE A 110 -3.32 -21.98 -10.44
C ILE A 110 -1.92 -22.15 -9.86
N CYS A 111 -1.16 -23.15 -10.31
CA CYS A 111 0.03 -23.63 -9.61
C CYS A 111 -0.31 -23.87 -8.11
N GLU A 112 0.60 -23.55 -7.19
CA GLU A 112 0.39 -23.68 -5.75
C GLU A 112 -0.57 -22.62 -5.15
N HIS A 113 -1.09 -21.68 -5.94
CA HIS A 113 -1.91 -20.58 -5.45
C HIS A 113 -3.41 -20.86 -5.57
N LEU A 114 -4.12 -20.81 -4.45
CA LEU A 114 -5.58 -20.88 -4.38
C LEU A 114 -6.18 -19.47 -4.33
N PHE A 115 -6.53 -18.88 -5.46
CA PHE A 115 -7.06 -17.52 -5.52
C PHE A 115 -8.55 -17.42 -5.16
N GLU A 116 -8.92 -16.35 -4.45
CA GLU A 116 -10.29 -15.85 -4.39
C GLU A 116 -10.63 -15.16 -5.71
N VAL A 117 -11.69 -15.58 -6.40
CA VAL A 117 -12.29 -14.80 -7.50
C VAL A 117 -13.27 -13.80 -6.89
N ARG A 118 -13.10 -12.51 -7.21
CA ARG A 118 -14.00 -11.44 -6.72
C ARG A 118 -15.31 -11.38 -7.50
N ASP A 119 -16.35 -10.84 -6.84
CA ASP A 119 -17.64 -10.48 -7.43
C ASP A 119 -17.51 -9.39 -8.51
N LYS A 120 -16.53 -8.51 -8.36
CA LYS A 120 -16.33 -7.34 -9.23
C LYS A 120 -14.96 -7.35 -9.91
N GLY A 121 -14.96 -6.78 -11.11
CA GLY A 121 -13.73 -6.40 -11.81
C GLY A 121 -13.07 -5.18 -11.17
N ALA A 122 -12.03 -4.65 -11.80
CA ALA A 122 -11.37 -3.43 -11.33
C ALA A 122 -10.97 -2.53 -12.51
N GLY A 123 -11.44 -1.28 -12.49
CA GLY A 123 -11.32 -0.38 -13.63
C GLY A 123 -11.98 -1.00 -14.88
N ARG A 124 -11.16 -1.29 -15.91
CA ARG A 124 -11.60 -1.97 -17.14
C ARG A 124 -11.35 -3.50 -17.13
N PHE A 125 -10.63 -4.03 -16.14
CA PHE A 125 -10.36 -5.47 -16.03
C PHE A 125 -11.61 -6.20 -15.56
N SER A 126 -11.92 -7.35 -16.19
CA SER A 126 -13.17 -8.07 -15.98
C SER A 126 -13.18 -8.90 -14.71
N TYR A 127 -12.01 -9.40 -14.30
CA TYR A 127 -11.84 -10.32 -13.18
C TYR A 127 -10.77 -9.79 -12.22
N VAL A 128 -10.90 -10.14 -10.94
CA VAL A 128 -9.86 -9.91 -9.94
C VAL A 128 -9.65 -11.21 -9.16
N LEU A 129 -8.41 -11.70 -9.16
CA LEU A 129 -7.94 -12.86 -8.40
C LEU A 129 -7.07 -12.37 -7.24
N VAL A 130 -7.28 -12.89 -6.03
CA VAL A 130 -6.54 -12.43 -4.83
C VAL A 130 -6.14 -13.58 -3.92
N ASP A 131 -4.87 -13.60 -3.53
CA ASP A 131 -4.32 -14.32 -2.38
C ASP A 131 -3.38 -13.36 -1.60
N ASN A 132 -2.49 -13.86 -0.73
CA ASN A 132 -1.55 -12.99 -0.01
C ASN A 132 -0.31 -12.57 -0.85
N ALA A 133 -0.01 -13.26 -1.96
CA ALA A 133 1.15 -12.97 -2.81
C ALA A 133 0.80 -11.94 -3.90
N TYR A 134 -0.36 -12.12 -4.54
CA TYR A 134 -0.73 -11.36 -5.73
C TYR A 134 -2.18 -10.86 -5.70
N ARG A 135 -2.37 -9.66 -6.27
CA ARG A 135 -3.67 -9.17 -6.71
C ARG A 135 -3.66 -8.99 -8.23
N ILE A 136 -4.15 -10.02 -8.93
CA ILE A 136 -4.21 -10.08 -10.39
C ILE A 136 -5.53 -9.46 -10.85
N GLN A 137 -5.46 -8.44 -11.72
CA GLN A 137 -6.60 -7.88 -12.46
C GLN A 137 -6.50 -8.40 -13.89
N ALA A 138 -7.45 -9.22 -14.33
CA ALA A 138 -7.38 -9.90 -15.63
C ALA A 138 -8.44 -9.38 -16.62
N SER A 139 -8.06 -9.31 -17.90
CA SER A 139 -8.97 -8.95 -18.99
C SER A 139 -9.83 -10.15 -19.42
N ASN A 140 -10.77 -9.93 -20.33
CA ASN A 140 -11.53 -10.99 -21.00
C ASN A 140 -10.98 -11.21 -22.42
N SER A 141 -11.26 -12.35 -23.06
CA SER A 141 -10.67 -12.70 -24.38
C SER A 141 -11.09 -11.74 -25.51
N ARG A 142 -12.21 -11.03 -25.33
CA ARG A 142 -12.70 -9.98 -26.25
C ARG A 142 -11.95 -8.65 -26.12
N SER A 143 -11.09 -8.47 -25.12
CA SER A 143 -10.38 -7.22 -24.89
C SER A 143 -9.13 -7.08 -25.77
N LYS A 144 -9.12 -6.07 -26.65
CA LYS A 144 -8.00 -5.80 -27.58
C LYS A 144 -7.09 -4.63 -27.16
N SER A 145 -7.44 -3.93 -26.08
CA SER A 145 -6.78 -2.68 -25.65
C SER A 145 -6.31 -2.69 -24.18
N LEU A 146 -6.44 -3.83 -23.51
CA LEU A 146 -5.89 -4.08 -22.18
C LEU A 146 -4.80 -5.16 -22.28
N PRO A 147 -3.83 -5.18 -21.34
CA PRO A 147 -2.99 -6.36 -21.15
C PRO A 147 -3.83 -7.58 -20.72
N LEU A 148 -3.26 -8.79 -20.82
CA LEU A 148 -3.81 -10.01 -20.25
C LEU A 148 -4.06 -9.84 -18.75
N ALA A 149 -3.05 -9.31 -18.04
CA ALA A 149 -3.12 -9.04 -16.62
C ALA A 149 -2.41 -7.74 -16.24
N TYR A 150 -2.95 -7.06 -15.22
CA TYR A 150 -2.28 -6.06 -14.41
C TYR A 150 -2.21 -6.59 -12.97
N VAL A 151 -1.02 -6.78 -12.44
CA VAL A 151 -0.79 -7.50 -11.17
C VAL A 151 -0.07 -6.61 -10.18
N GLN A 152 -0.51 -6.62 -8.92
CA GLN A 152 0.29 -6.18 -7.78
C GLN A 152 0.93 -7.39 -7.10
N ILE A 153 2.24 -7.32 -6.83
CA ILE A 153 2.95 -8.25 -5.93
C ILE A 153 3.01 -7.62 -4.54
N SER A 154 2.77 -8.41 -3.49
CA SER A 154 2.72 -7.92 -2.11
C SER A 154 4.10 -7.68 -1.48
N SER A 155 4.17 -6.66 -0.60
CA SER A 155 5.31 -6.32 0.26
C SER A 155 5.88 -7.51 1.04
N GLU A 156 5.01 -8.39 1.53
CA GLU A 156 5.41 -9.58 2.29
C GLU A 156 6.08 -10.61 1.38
N TYR A 157 5.47 -10.90 0.22
CA TYR A 157 6.03 -11.87 -0.72
C TYR A 157 7.31 -11.37 -1.39
N LEU A 158 7.40 -10.08 -1.73
CA LEU A 158 8.65 -9.43 -2.17
C LEU A 158 9.75 -9.52 -1.10
N THR A 159 9.39 -9.36 0.18
CA THR A 159 10.31 -9.51 1.32
C THR A 159 10.75 -10.95 1.58
N HIS A 160 9.96 -11.94 1.17
CA HIS A 160 10.30 -13.36 1.23
C HIS A 160 11.16 -13.82 0.04
N ALA A 161 10.65 -13.68 -1.17
CA ALA A 161 11.20 -14.28 -2.39
C ALA A 161 12.18 -13.37 -3.14
N GLY A 162 12.07 -12.05 -2.99
CA GLY A 162 12.73 -11.07 -3.86
C GLY A 162 12.04 -10.90 -5.21
N ILE A 163 12.39 -9.84 -5.95
CA ILE A 163 11.66 -9.41 -7.16
C ILE A 163 11.66 -10.48 -8.26
N GLU A 164 12.84 -11.04 -8.57
CA GLU A 164 13.01 -11.95 -9.71
C GLU A 164 12.23 -13.25 -9.53
N LYS A 165 12.38 -13.92 -8.37
CA LYS A 165 11.60 -15.12 -8.03
C LYS A 165 10.10 -14.84 -7.95
N SER A 166 9.72 -13.64 -7.51
CA SER A 166 8.31 -13.25 -7.47
C SER A 166 7.71 -13.08 -8.86
N GLU A 167 8.46 -12.48 -9.81
CA GLU A 167 8.00 -12.36 -11.18
C GLU A 167 8.04 -13.69 -11.95
N GLU A 168 9.02 -14.55 -11.66
CA GLU A 168 9.09 -15.91 -12.20
C GLU A 168 7.88 -16.75 -11.81
N ALA A 169 7.59 -16.86 -10.50
CA ALA A 169 6.42 -17.57 -10.02
C ALA A 169 5.12 -16.97 -10.60
N LEU A 170 5.03 -15.64 -10.68
CA LEU A 170 3.88 -14.96 -11.29
C LEU A 170 3.75 -15.25 -12.80
N ARG A 171 4.84 -15.32 -13.55
CA ARG A 171 4.84 -15.63 -14.98
C ARG A 171 4.23 -17.00 -15.28
N HIS A 172 4.50 -18.02 -14.44
CA HIS A 172 3.84 -19.33 -14.57
C HIS A 172 2.31 -19.23 -14.38
N ILE A 173 1.86 -18.43 -13.41
CA ILE A 173 0.43 -18.19 -13.14
C ILE A 173 -0.23 -17.45 -14.32
N ILE A 174 0.40 -16.39 -14.84
CA ILE A 174 -0.15 -15.60 -15.95
C ILE A 174 -0.17 -16.39 -17.27
N ASN A 175 0.87 -17.18 -17.56
CA ASN A 175 0.89 -18.08 -18.73
C ASN A 175 -0.17 -19.19 -18.66
N THR A 176 -0.73 -19.47 -17.47
CA THR A 176 -1.87 -20.40 -17.33
C THR A 176 -3.22 -19.72 -17.66
N LEU A 177 -3.30 -18.39 -17.61
CA LEU A 177 -4.51 -17.63 -17.98
C LEU A 177 -4.62 -17.42 -19.50
N GLY A 178 -3.50 -17.21 -20.18
CA GLY A 178 -3.49 -16.90 -21.61
C GLY A 178 -2.09 -16.69 -22.17
N VAL A 179 -2.03 -16.26 -23.42
CA VAL A 179 -0.77 -16.05 -24.15
C VAL A 179 -0.20 -14.69 -23.77
N VAL A 180 1.04 -14.66 -23.27
CA VAL A 180 1.83 -13.43 -23.06
C VAL A 180 2.66 -13.15 -24.31
N ASN A 181 2.57 -11.92 -24.83
CA ASN A 181 3.17 -11.54 -26.11
C ASN A 181 4.55 -10.86 -25.96
N GLU A 182 4.83 -10.23 -24.80
CA GLU A 182 6.11 -9.57 -24.52
C GLU A 182 6.43 -9.55 -23.02
N PRO A 183 7.71 -9.33 -22.61
CA PRO A 183 8.08 -9.24 -21.19
C PRO A 183 7.33 -8.15 -20.42
N ALA A 184 7.09 -8.40 -19.13
CA ALA A 184 6.25 -7.55 -18.28
C ALA A 184 6.67 -6.07 -18.28
N ASN A 185 5.67 -5.19 -18.38
CA ASN A 185 5.83 -3.75 -18.29
C ASN A 185 5.70 -3.30 -16.82
N VAL A 186 6.75 -2.69 -16.28
CA VAL A 186 6.68 -2.05 -14.96
C VAL A 186 5.70 -0.88 -15.06
N SER A 187 4.66 -0.94 -14.24
CA SER A 187 3.51 -0.04 -14.26
C SER A 187 3.47 0.88 -13.03
N ARG A 188 4.04 0.41 -11.92
CA ARG A 188 4.42 1.19 -10.73
C ARG A 188 5.47 0.38 -9.94
N VAL A 189 6.42 1.08 -9.32
CA VAL A 189 7.33 0.54 -8.30
C VAL A 189 7.35 1.49 -7.11
N ASP A 190 7.29 0.93 -5.90
CA ASP A 190 7.36 1.69 -4.66
C ASP A 190 8.70 1.40 -3.98
N LEU A 191 9.69 2.27 -4.17
CA LEU A 191 10.96 2.17 -3.44
C LEU A 191 10.81 2.70 -2.02
N PHE A 192 11.51 2.11 -1.05
CA PHE A 192 11.49 2.58 0.34
C PHE A 192 12.84 2.44 1.05
N ALA A 193 12.99 3.21 2.14
CA ALA A 193 13.98 3.02 3.20
C ALA A 193 13.29 3.16 4.58
N ASP A 194 13.42 2.15 5.43
CA ASP A 194 13.04 2.15 6.85
C ASP A 194 14.26 2.51 7.71
N PHE A 195 14.13 3.48 8.61
CA PHE A 195 15.23 3.93 9.46
C PHE A 195 14.75 4.48 10.82
N CYS A 196 15.64 4.48 11.80
CA CYS A 196 15.55 5.33 12.99
C CYS A 196 16.41 6.59 12.80
N ALA A 197 16.02 7.70 13.40
CA ALA A 197 16.79 8.94 13.44
C ALA A 197 16.49 9.74 14.71
N ASP A 198 17.52 10.33 15.32
CA ASP A 198 17.37 11.23 16.48
C ASP A 198 17.17 12.67 16.02
N CYS A 199 15.95 12.96 15.53
CA CYS A 199 15.51 14.28 15.11
C CYS A 199 13.99 14.48 15.25
N GLU A 200 13.59 15.68 15.65
CA GLU A 200 12.18 16.12 15.74
C GLU A 200 11.62 16.34 14.33
N MET A 201 11.00 15.31 13.76
CA MET A 201 10.48 15.34 12.37
C MET A 201 9.47 16.47 12.15
N ASP A 202 8.55 16.68 13.10
CA ASP A 202 7.53 17.72 13.05
C ASP A 202 8.07 19.16 13.13
N ALA A 203 9.37 19.35 13.38
CA ALA A 203 10.03 20.65 13.32
C ALA A 203 10.39 21.12 11.89
N PHE A 204 10.28 20.26 10.86
CA PHE A 204 10.50 20.66 9.47
C PHE A 204 9.27 21.36 8.87
N GLU A 205 9.48 22.44 8.11
CA GLU A 205 8.44 23.17 7.38
C GLU A 205 8.58 22.90 5.86
N PRO A 206 7.88 21.93 5.26
CA PRO A 206 8.20 21.46 3.91
C PRO A 206 8.15 22.54 2.81
N LEU A 207 7.31 23.57 2.95
CA LEU A 207 7.25 24.70 2.01
C LEU A 207 8.56 25.52 1.99
N ARG A 208 9.22 25.67 3.15
CA ARG A 208 10.50 26.35 3.31
C ARG A 208 11.68 25.40 3.10
N ASP A 209 11.61 24.20 3.68
CA ASP A 209 12.75 23.30 3.84
C ASP A 209 12.88 22.26 2.73
N CYS A 210 11.81 21.96 1.98
CA CYS A 210 11.89 21.01 0.85
C CYS A 210 12.00 21.70 -0.51
N VAL A 211 13.06 21.38 -1.25
CA VAL A 211 13.18 21.65 -2.69
C VAL A 211 12.56 20.48 -3.45
N THR A 212 11.57 20.73 -4.31
CA THR A 212 10.79 19.67 -4.95
C THR A 212 10.25 20.05 -6.31
N ARG A 213 9.90 19.05 -7.13
CA ARG A 213 9.23 19.22 -8.45
C ARG A 213 7.70 19.25 -8.39
N VAL A 214 7.10 19.22 -7.20
CA VAL A 214 5.64 19.17 -7.03
C VAL A 214 5.10 20.26 -6.10
N GLU A 215 4.00 20.88 -6.51
CA GLU A 215 3.32 21.95 -5.77
C GLU A 215 2.39 21.39 -4.67
N THR A 216 1.98 20.11 -4.77
CA THR A 216 1.09 19.47 -3.80
C THR A 216 1.87 18.82 -2.67
N MET A 217 1.72 19.38 -1.47
CA MET A 217 2.19 18.82 -0.21
C MET A 217 0.99 18.49 0.70
N SER A 218 1.14 17.55 1.61
CA SER A 218 0.12 17.20 2.61
C SER A 218 0.78 16.82 3.93
N LEU A 219 0.31 17.41 5.02
CA LEU A 219 0.73 17.13 6.39
C LEU A 219 -0.29 16.17 7.03
N HIS A 220 0.17 15.09 7.65
CA HIS A 220 -0.70 14.06 8.22
C HIS A 220 -0.59 13.98 9.74
N TYR A 221 -1.76 13.84 10.36
CA TYR A 221 -1.91 13.50 11.78
C TYR A 221 -2.71 12.21 11.90
N SER A 222 -2.41 11.40 12.91
CA SER A 222 -3.13 10.16 13.19
C SER A 222 -3.07 9.88 14.69
N TYR A 223 -4.19 9.46 15.29
CA TYR A 223 -4.30 9.18 16.73
C TYR A 223 -3.83 10.34 17.63
N GLY A 224 -4.07 11.58 17.20
CA GLY A 224 -3.71 12.79 17.94
C GLY A 224 -2.26 13.24 17.83
N ARG A 225 -1.39 12.52 17.12
CA ARG A 225 0.02 12.90 16.89
C ARG A 225 0.33 13.11 15.40
N PHE A 226 1.40 13.84 15.11
CA PHE A 226 1.96 13.92 13.76
C PHE A 226 2.37 12.51 13.28
N SER A 227 2.07 12.19 12.02
CA SER A 227 2.31 10.85 11.44
C SER A 227 3.05 10.85 10.11
N GLY A 228 3.34 12.01 9.52
CA GLY A 228 4.16 12.13 8.30
C GLY A 228 3.70 13.18 7.31
N TRP A 229 4.33 13.18 6.13
CA TRP A 229 3.97 14.01 4.98
C TRP A 229 3.73 13.17 3.73
N SER A 230 3.11 13.79 2.71
CA SER A 230 3.13 13.29 1.34
C SER A 230 3.34 14.42 0.34
N PHE A 231 4.02 14.10 -0.77
CA PHE A 231 4.39 15.03 -1.82
C PHE A 231 3.93 14.47 -3.17
N GLY A 232 3.31 15.31 -4.02
CA GLY A 232 2.93 14.94 -5.38
C GLY A 232 1.70 14.05 -5.49
N SER A 233 0.92 13.92 -4.42
CA SER A 233 -0.27 13.06 -4.32
C SER A 233 -1.15 13.09 -5.58
N GLY A 234 -1.24 11.95 -6.27
CA GLY A 234 -1.98 11.78 -7.53
C GLY A 234 -1.09 11.73 -8.78
N GLY A 235 0.03 12.46 -8.80
CA GLY A 235 0.96 12.56 -9.93
C GLY A 235 1.75 11.29 -10.25
N ASP A 236 2.62 11.35 -11.27
CA ASP A 236 3.39 10.20 -11.76
C ASP A 236 4.55 9.75 -10.86
N ILE A 237 4.96 10.60 -9.93
CA ILE A 237 5.79 10.24 -8.76
C ILE A 237 5.07 10.78 -7.52
N VAL A 238 4.99 9.98 -6.46
CA VAL A 238 4.45 10.37 -5.15
C VAL A 238 5.46 9.97 -4.08
N ALA A 239 5.81 10.88 -3.17
CA ALA A 239 6.67 10.57 -2.05
C ALA A 239 5.92 10.63 -0.71
N ARG A 240 6.36 9.83 0.26
CA ARG A 240 5.81 9.77 1.63
C ARG A 240 6.97 9.63 2.61
N LEU A 241 6.96 10.42 3.68
CA LEU A 241 7.84 10.24 4.83
C LEU A 241 6.94 10.13 6.06
N TYR A 242 6.88 8.95 6.69
CA TYR A 242 5.84 8.64 7.69
C TYR A 242 6.29 7.72 8.82
N ASP A 243 5.59 7.81 9.95
CA ASP A 243 5.76 6.96 11.13
C ASP A 243 5.33 5.53 10.78
N LYS A 244 6.33 4.66 10.54
CA LYS A 244 6.11 3.30 10.09
C LYS A 244 5.73 2.38 11.25
N THR A 245 6.20 2.67 12.46
CA THR A 245 5.78 1.97 13.69
C THR A 245 4.27 2.12 13.90
N LEU A 246 3.74 3.35 13.83
CA LEU A 246 2.31 3.63 13.94
C LEU A 246 1.48 2.98 12.80
N GLU A 247 2.00 2.97 11.58
CA GLU A 247 1.33 2.37 10.43
C GLU A 247 1.22 0.84 10.56
N VAL A 248 2.24 0.18 11.10
CA VAL A 248 2.19 -1.26 11.43
C VAL A 248 1.23 -1.51 12.59
N GLU A 249 1.38 -0.78 13.71
CA GLU A 249 0.57 -0.96 14.92
C GLU A 249 -0.95 -0.78 14.73
N LYS A 250 -1.37 0.12 13.84
CA LYS A 250 -2.78 0.61 13.80
C LYS A 250 -3.50 0.39 12.47
N LYS A 251 -2.83 -0.17 11.45
CA LYS A 251 -3.40 -0.21 10.09
C LYS A 251 -2.95 -1.39 9.23
N SER A 252 -1.65 -1.66 9.13
CA SER A 252 -1.15 -2.71 8.23
C SER A 252 -0.84 -4.02 8.93
N HIS A 253 -0.62 -4.02 10.25
CA HIS A 253 -0.41 -5.22 11.07
C HIS A 253 0.69 -6.16 10.55
N LYS A 254 1.63 -5.60 9.77
CA LYS A 254 2.80 -6.27 9.18
C LYS A 254 3.89 -6.54 10.23
N PHE A 255 3.52 -7.18 11.35
CA PHE A 255 4.42 -7.41 12.49
C PHE A 255 5.64 -8.28 12.15
N TYR A 256 5.64 -9.00 11.02
CA TYR A 256 6.84 -9.66 10.47
C TYR A 256 8.02 -8.69 10.23
N LEU A 257 7.73 -7.40 10.01
CA LEU A 257 8.77 -6.36 9.90
C LEU A 257 9.57 -6.21 11.21
N HIS A 258 8.98 -6.49 12.37
CA HIS A 258 9.64 -6.32 13.67
C HIS A 258 10.87 -7.25 13.84
N GLU A 259 10.78 -8.49 13.35
CA GLU A 259 11.91 -9.43 13.37
C GLU A 259 13.02 -8.98 12.42
N LEU A 260 12.64 -8.46 11.24
CA LEU A 260 13.57 -8.00 10.21
C LEU A 260 14.27 -6.69 10.61
N TRP A 261 13.56 -5.78 11.27
CA TRP A 261 14.14 -4.58 11.88
C TRP A 261 15.08 -4.94 13.05
N LYS A 262 14.70 -5.89 13.90
CA LYS A 262 15.58 -6.40 14.98
C LYS A 262 16.83 -7.08 14.44
N ALA A 263 16.74 -7.82 13.33
CA ALA A 263 17.90 -8.40 12.64
C ALA A 263 18.85 -7.31 12.09
N ALA A 264 18.32 -6.16 11.66
CA ALA A 264 19.11 -4.96 11.34
C ALA A 264 19.53 -4.15 12.58
N GLY A 265 19.27 -4.66 13.79
CA GLY A 265 19.66 -4.05 15.06
C GLY A 265 18.79 -2.88 15.53
N TRP A 266 17.49 -2.91 15.22
CA TRP A 266 16.49 -2.13 15.97
C TRP A 266 16.39 -2.63 17.42
N ASP A 267 16.24 -1.71 18.36
CA ASP A 267 16.10 -1.97 19.80
C ASP A 267 14.73 -2.60 20.17
N GLY A 268 13.72 -2.40 19.33
CA GLY A 268 12.33 -2.79 19.61
C GLY A 268 11.49 -1.68 20.28
N THR A 269 12.03 -0.46 20.42
CA THR A 269 11.40 0.67 21.13
C THR A 269 11.51 2.01 20.40
N SER A 270 12.57 2.22 19.63
CA SER A 270 12.78 3.43 18.83
C SER A 270 11.75 3.54 17.71
N GLN A 271 11.27 4.74 17.44
CA GLN A 271 10.35 5.00 16.33
C GLN A 271 11.04 4.75 14.99
N ILE A 272 10.37 4.07 14.09
CA ILE A 272 10.85 3.80 12.73
C ILE A 272 10.09 4.70 11.77
N TRP A 273 10.84 5.46 10.98
CA TRP A 273 10.33 6.26 9.89
C TRP A 273 10.57 5.53 8.58
N ARG A 274 9.61 5.63 7.66
CA ARG A 274 9.79 5.18 6.27
C ARG A 274 9.81 6.38 5.35
N MET A 275 10.87 6.50 4.56
CA MET A 275 10.85 7.24 3.30
C MET A 275 10.39 6.30 2.18
N GLU A 276 9.43 6.71 1.36
CA GLU A 276 8.80 5.90 0.32
C GLU A 276 8.58 6.74 -0.94
N PHE A 277 8.92 6.20 -2.12
CA PHE A 277 8.67 6.82 -3.42
C PHE A 277 7.92 5.85 -4.34
N GLU A 278 6.67 6.16 -4.63
CA GLU A 278 5.85 5.53 -5.66
C GLU A 278 6.17 6.18 -7.03
N ALA A 279 6.79 5.43 -7.93
CA ALA A 279 7.07 5.84 -9.31
C ALA A 279 6.17 5.07 -10.29
N LYS A 280 5.31 5.78 -11.03
CA LYS A 280 4.31 5.22 -11.95
C LYS A 280 4.80 5.13 -13.40
N ARG A 281 4.03 4.45 -14.24
CA ARG A 281 4.35 4.12 -15.64
C ARG A 281 4.95 5.27 -16.45
N ASN A 282 4.38 6.47 -16.41
CA ASN A 282 4.86 7.57 -17.25
C ASN A 282 6.27 8.00 -16.83
N ALA A 283 6.49 8.22 -15.52
CA ALA A 283 7.80 8.54 -14.98
C ALA A 283 8.82 7.43 -15.29
N LEU A 284 8.45 6.16 -15.12
CA LEU A 284 9.32 5.03 -15.45
C LEU A 284 9.66 4.95 -16.95
N VAL A 285 8.74 5.31 -17.85
CA VAL A 285 9.01 5.42 -19.30
C VAL A 285 9.97 6.58 -19.58
N SER A 286 9.72 7.77 -19.02
CA SER A 286 10.60 8.94 -19.18
C SER A 286 12.00 8.73 -18.62
N LEU A 287 12.13 7.94 -17.55
CA LEU A 287 13.41 7.54 -16.95
C LEU A 287 14.03 6.29 -17.61
N GLN A 288 13.46 5.79 -18.72
CA GLN A 288 13.95 4.64 -19.49
C GLN A 288 13.97 3.29 -18.73
N LEU A 289 13.12 3.16 -17.69
CA LEU A 289 12.89 1.97 -16.87
C LEU A 289 11.54 1.24 -17.13
N PRO A 290 11.03 1.07 -18.38
CA PRO A 290 9.70 0.48 -18.62
C PRO A 290 9.62 -1.05 -18.40
N LYS A 291 10.73 -1.75 -18.18
CA LYS A 291 10.83 -3.22 -18.07
C LYS A 291 11.67 -3.59 -16.84
N LEU A 292 11.45 -4.79 -16.27
CA LEU A 292 12.21 -5.24 -15.09
C LEU A 292 13.71 -5.37 -15.35
N ALA A 293 14.11 -5.83 -16.53
CA ALA A 293 15.52 -5.88 -16.94
C ALA A 293 16.22 -4.51 -16.91
N HIS A 294 15.48 -3.41 -16.98
CA HIS A 294 16.02 -2.05 -16.84
C HIS A 294 15.96 -1.60 -15.37
N LEU A 295 14.83 -1.84 -14.69
CA LEU A 295 14.62 -1.43 -13.30
C LEU A 295 15.61 -2.09 -12.33
N LEU A 296 15.77 -3.42 -12.39
CA LEU A 296 16.54 -4.21 -11.43
C LEU A 296 17.98 -3.68 -11.21
N PRO A 297 18.81 -3.49 -12.25
CA PRO A 297 20.16 -2.94 -12.08
C PRO A 297 20.19 -1.42 -11.77
N ASN A 298 19.08 -0.70 -11.94
CA ASN A 298 19.03 0.76 -11.77
C ASN A 298 18.27 1.23 -10.52
N GLN A 299 17.96 0.35 -9.57
CA GLN A 299 17.22 0.71 -8.34
C GLN A 299 17.90 1.83 -7.55
N ALA A 300 19.23 1.76 -7.35
CA ALA A 300 20.00 2.81 -6.68
C ALA A 300 20.04 4.12 -7.48
N ALA A 301 20.19 4.06 -8.80
CA ALA A 301 20.15 5.24 -9.66
C ALA A 301 18.78 5.93 -9.67
N LEU A 302 17.69 5.14 -9.62
CA LEU A 302 16.32 5.64 -9.45
C LEU A 302 16.14 6.30 -8.07
N TRP A 303 16.63 5.67 -6.99
CA TRP A 303 16.58 6.25 -5.65
C TRP A 303 17.33 7.59 -5.55
N ARG A 304 18.55 7.66 -6.09
CA ARG A 304 19.33 8.91 -6.17
C ARG A 304 18.63 9.99 -6.98
N TYR A 305 18.07 9.69 -8.16
CA TYR A 305 17.24 10.67 -8.89
C TYR A 305 16.06 11.20 -8.05
N LEU A 306 15.39 10.32 -7.30
CA LEU A 306 14.24 10.68 -6.46
C LEU A 306 14.64 11.57 -5.27
N THR A 307 15.78 11.28 -4.63
CA THR A 307 16.30 11.98 -3.44
C THR A 307 17.22 13.17 -3.74
N GLU A 308 17.74 13.32 -4.96
CA GLU A 308 18.64 14.41 -5.34
C GLU A 308 18.03 15.37 -6.37
N ASN A 309 17.12 14.90 -7.23
CA ASN A 309 16.60 15.69 -8.35
C ASN A 309 15.09 15.91 -8.32
N TRP A 310 14.31 15.09 -7.61
CA TRP A 310 12.85 15.19 -7.54
C TRP A 310 12.35 15.80 -6.22
N LEU A 311 12.90 15.39 -5.07
CA LEU A 311 12.66 15.96 -3.73
C LEU A 311 13.95 15.95 -2.92
N ARG A 312 14.27 17.07 -2.24
CA ARG A 312 15.35 17.22 -1.26
C ARG A 312 14.84 17.97 -0.03
N LEU A 313 15.16 17.49 1.17
CA LEU A 313 15.10 18.30 2.39
C LEU A 313 16.44 19.02 2.55
N THR A 314 16.42 20.35 2.61
CA THR A 314 17.60 21.22 2.64
C THR A 314 17.64 22.10 3.88
N VAL A 315 18.80 22.69 4.17
CA VAL A 315 18.98 23.70 5.23
C VAL A 315 18.83 25.10 4.61
N PRO A 316 17.82 25.89 5.00
CA PRO A 316 17.65 27.24 4.47
C PRO A 316 18.86 28.13 4.71
N THR A 317 19.30 28.81 3.65
CA THR A 317 20.40 29.77 3.68
C THR A 317 19.84 31.16 3.39
N GLU A 318 19.62 31.96 4.44
CA GLU A 318 18.95 33.28 4.35
C GLU A 318 19.61 34.25 3.35
N SER A 319 20.92 34.11 3.13
CA SER A 319 21.70 34.93 2.19
C SER A 319 21.64 34.46 0.73
N ASP A 320 20.96 33.35 0.41
CA ASP A 320 20.80 32.86 -0.96
C ASP A 320 19.34 32.54 -1.29
N SER A 321 18.73 33.32 -2.17
CA SER A 321 17.36 33.08 -2.66
C SER A 321 17.25 31.90 -3.63
N ASN A 322 18.36 31.39 -4.19
CA ASN A 322 18.36 30.23 -5.07
C ASN A 322 18.37 28.92 -4.24
N ARG A 323 17.18 28.46 -3.86
CA ARG A 323 16.95 27.23 -3.07
C ARG A 323 17.63 25.99 -3.65
N ALA A 324 17.89 25.94 -4.96
CA ALA A 324 18.58 24.80 -5.61
C ALA A 324 20.07 24.70 -5.25
N ARG A 325 20.67 25.74 -4.66
CA ARG A 325 22.06 25.75 -4.14
C ARG A 325 22.14 25.43 -2.65
N TRP A 326 21.02 25.27 -1.95
CA TRP A 326 21.03 24.99 -0.52
C TRP A 326 21.53 23.57 -0.23
N ASN A 327 22.38 23.45 0.78
CA ASN A 327 22.88 22.17 1.29
C ASN A 327 21.72 21.27 1.73
N ASN A 328 21.88 19.96 1.57
CA ASN A 328 20.95 19.00 2.16
C ASN A 328 20.92 19.14 3.69
N HIS A 329 19.80 18.77 4.30
CA HIS A 329 19.77 18.46 5.72
C HIS A 329 20.49 17.11 5.94
N PRO A 330 21.33 16.92 6.97
CA PRO A 330 22.13 15.69 7.10
C PRO A 330 21.34 14.38 7.20
N LEU A 331 20.10 14.43 7.71
CA LEU A 331 19.13 13.32 7.62
C LEU A 331 18.89 12.89 6.16
N TRP A 332 18.82 13.86 5.25
CA TRP A 332 18.50 13.63 3.85
C TRP A 332 19.66 13.03 3.06
N ASP A 333 20.91 13.42 3.37
CA ASP A 333 22.09 12.75 2.83
C ASP A 333 22.15 11.27 3.26
N PHE A 334 21.81 11.00 4.53
CA PHE A 334 21.66 9.64 5.06
C PHE A 334 20.52 8.85 4.37
N ILE A 335 19.37 9.47 4.10
CA ILE A 335 18.26 8.85 3.34
C ILE A 335 18.67 8.60 1.88
N ALA A 336 19.37 9.52 1.23
CA ALA A 336 19.82 9.38 -0.16
C ALA A 336 20.81 8.21 -0.32
N ALA A 337 21.75 8.06 0.62
CA ALA A 337 22.74 6.98 0.64
C ALA A 337 22.16 5.57 0.92
N ALA A 338 20.86 5.43 1.22
CA ALA A 338 20.27 4.15 1.64
C ALA A 338 20.50 3.01 0.63
N PHE A 339 20.35 3.28 -0.68
CA PHE A 339 20.56 2.27 -1.73
C PHE A 339 22.03 2.07 -2.14
N ASP A 340 22.96 2.85 -1.58
CA ASP A 340 24.41 2.68 -1.76
C ASP A 340 25.04 1.82 -0.66
N SER A 341 24.22 1.30 0.28
CA SER A 341 24.67 0.44 1.38
C SER A 341 24.96 -0.98 0.91
N GLU A 342 26.23 -1.41 1.03
CA GLU A 342 26.65 -2.78 0.74
C GLU A 342 26.18 -3.76 1.84
N GLY A 343 25.25 -4.65 1.52
CA GLY A 343 24.82 -5.74 2.42
C GLY A 343 23.55 -6.45 1.96
N GLU A 344 23.45 -7.77 2.20
CA GLU A 344 22.24 -8.51 1.88
C GLU A 344 21.11 -8.18 2.87
N GLN A 345 20.01 -7.64 2.35
CA GLN A 345 18.82 -7.33 3.13
C GLN A 345 18.15 -8.60 3.68
N ALA A 346 17.86 -8.61 4.98
CA ALA A 346 17.22 -9.75 5.64
C ALA A 346 15.87 -10.10 4.98
N LYS A 347 15.75 -11.37 4.54
CA LYS A 347 14.55 -11.93 3.90
C LYS A 347 13.65 -12.62 4.91
N LEU A 348 12.34 -12.46 4.75
CA LEU A 348 11.34 -13.19 5.55
C LEU A 348 11.44 -14.69 5.25
N GLN A 349 11.68 -15.52 6.27
CA GLN A 349 12.00 -16.94 6.08
C GLN A 349 10.80 -17.82 5.71
N ARG A 350 9.59 -17.39 6.06
CA ARG A 350 8.34 -18.12 5.81
C ARG A 350 7.29 -17.18 5.25
N PHE A 351 6.62 -17.60 4.19
CA PHE A 351 5.49 -16.88 3.61
C PHE A 351 4.27 -17.80 3.56
N ASN A 352 3.07 -17.22 3.68
CA ASN A 352 1.81 -17.95 3.55
C ASN A 352 0.93 -17.28 2.49
N PRO A 353 0.52 -17.96 1.39
CA PRO A 353 -0.44 -17.41 0.43
C PRO A 353 -1.85 -17.24 1.03
N ALA A 354 -2.15 -17.86 2.18
CA ALA A 354 -3.39 -17.68 2.90
C ALA A 354 -3.46 -16.31 3.60
N ARG A 355 -4.49 -15.52 3.27
CA ARG A 355 -4.80 -14.22 3.92
C ARG A 355 -5.51 -14.45 5.26
N LEU A 356 -4.82 -15.05 6.21
CA LEU A 356 -5.36 -15.32 7.55
C LEU A 356 -5.71 -14.01 8.29
N PRO A 357 -6.76 -14.00 9.13
CA PRO A 357 -6.98 -12.92 10.10
C PRO A 357 -6.00 -13.07 11.28
N GLU A 358 -5.69 -11.95 11.94
CA GLU A 358 -4.87 -11.93 13.15
C GLU A 358 -5.53 -12.59 14.37
N ASP A 359 -4.71 -13.07 15.28
CA ASP A 359 -5.12 -13.72 16.53
C ASP A 359 -5.96 -12.81 17.44
N GLU A 360 -5.68 -11.50 17.53
CA GLU A 360 -6.54 -10.57 18.28
C GLU A 360 -7.97 -10.54 17.71
N ARG A 361 -8.11 -10.59 16.39
CA ARG A 361 -9.41 -10.64 15.71
C ARG A 361 -10.12 -11.99 15.91
N LEU A 362 -9.38 -13.07 16.09
CA LEU A 362 -9.93 -14.40 16.36
C LEU A 362 -10.34 -14.58 17.83
N PHE A 363 -9.48 -14.18 18.76
CA PHE A 363 -9.61 -14.50 20.18
C PHE A 363 -10.18 -13.37 21.04
N VAL A 364 -9.87 -12.09 20.75
CA VAL A 364 -10.45 -10.95 21.49
C VAL A 364 -11.79 -10.56 20.89
N HIS A 365 -11.82 -10.18 19.61
CA HIS A 365 -13.07 -9.81 18.94
C HIS A 365 -14.05 -10.98 18.77
N GLY A 366 -13.56 -12.22 18.73
CA GLY A 366 -14.40 -13.42 18.65
C GLY A 366 -15.28 -13.64 19.90
N LEU A 367 -14.79 -13.27 21.08
CA LEU A 367 -15.51 -13.44 22.35
C LEU A 367 -16.61 -12.39 22.61
N GLY A 368 -16.64 -11.28 21.86
CA GLY A 368 -17.55 -10.15 22.11
C GLY A 368 -19.04 -10.52 22.12
N GLY A 369 -19.44 -11.50 21.29
CA GLY A 369 -20.83 -12.01 21.28
C GLY A 369 -21.18 -12.89 22.49
N ILE A 370 -20.20 -13.65 22.99
CA ILE A 370 -20.38 -14.55 24.14
C ILE A 370 -20.39 -13.73 25.44
N THR A 371 -19.44 -12.80 25.60
CA THR A 371 -19.41 -11.87 26.75
C THR A 371 -20.67 -11.02 26.85
N SER A 372 -21.23 -10.56 25.71
CA SER A 372 -22.52 -9.86 25.68
C SER A 372 -23.70 -10.76 26.09
N PHE A 373 -23.70 -12.03 25.67
CA PHE A 373 -24.71 -13.03 26.03
C PHE A 373 -24.67 -13.37 27.53
N MET A 374 -23.47 -13.51 28.09
CA MET A 374 -23.20 -13.76 29.51
C MET A 374 -23.67 -12.58 30.37
N ALA A 375 -23.22 -11.37 30.04
CA ALA A 375 -23.62 -10.15 30.74
C ALA A 375 -25.14 -9.92 30.71
N SER A 376 -25.83 -10.25 29.61
CA SER A 376 -27.30 -10.14 29.52
C SER A 376 -28.05 -11.25 30.27
N ARG A 377 -27.36 -12.16 30.98
CA ARG A 377 -27.93 -13.25 31.79
C ARG A 377 -27.41 -13.27 33.23
N GLY A 378 -26.41 -12.45 33.57
CA GLY A 378 -25.74 -12.49 34.87
C GLY A 378 -24.82 -13.72 35.04
N ILE A 379 -24.36 -14.32 33.94
CA ILE A 379 -23.42 -15.47 33.99
C ILE A 379 -22.00 -14.91 34.06
N GLU A 380 -21.25 -15.29 35.10
CA GLU A 380 -19.85 -14.89 35.27
C GLU A 380 -18.87 -16.01 34.91
N ASP A 381 -19.26 -17.29 35.03
CA ASP A 381 -18.40 -18.41 34.62
C ASP A 381 -18.35 -18.59 33.09
N LEU A 382 -17.14 -18.79 32.57
CA LEU A 382 -16.90 -18.94 31.13
C LEU A 382 -17.38 -20.30 30.58
N GLY A 383 -17.30 -21.37 31.39
CA GLY A 383 -17.76 -22.70 30.99
C GLY A 383 -19.27 -22.77 30.84
N GLU A 384 -19.99 -22.29 31.86
CA GLU A 384 -21.44 -22.08 31.83
C GLU A 384 -21.84 -21.15 30.68
N GLY A 385 -21.18 -19.98 30.57
CA GLY A 385 -21.49 -18.96 29.56
C GLY A 385 -21.34 -19.46 28.11
N VAL A 386 -20.31 -20.27 27.82
CA VAL A 386 -20.13 -20.90 26.50
C VAL A 386 -21.13 -22.04 26.29
N GLY A 387 -21.40 -22.86 27.31
CA GLY A 387 -22.37 -23.95 27.24
C GLY A 387 -23.78 -23.45 26.91
N GLU A 388 -24.27 -22.49 27.70
CA GLU A 388 -25.57 -21.85 27.50
C GLU A 388 -25.64 -21.08 26.17
N TYR A 389 -24.56 -20.41 25.76
CA TYR A 389 -24.51 -19.75 24.46
C TYR A 389 -24.73 -20.75 23.31
N LEU A 390 -24.03 -21.89 23.33
CA LEU A 390 -24.16 -22.93 22.30
C LEU A 390 -25.54 -23.60 22.33
N HIS A 391 -26.09 -23.87 23.52
CA HIS A 391 -27.42 -24.43 23.68
C HIS A 391 -28.51 -23.50 23.12
N GLN A 392 -28.55 -22.24 23.58
CA GLN A 392 -29.56 -21.26 23.16
C GLN A 392 -29.37 -20.83 21.69
N ALA A 393 -28.13 -20.80 21.17
CA ALA A 393 -27.88 -20.59 19.74
C ALA A 393 -28.41 -21.74 18.87
N LYS A 394 -28.26 -23.00 19.32
CA LYS A 394 -28.81 -24.16 18.62
C LYS A 394 -30.34 -24.11 18.59
N GLU A 395 -30.98 -23.83 19.71
CA GLU A 395 -32.44 -23.62 19.75
C GLU A 395 -32.89 -22.47 18.84
N TYR A 396 -32.18 -21.35 18.85
CA TYR A 396 -32.52 -20.18 18.02
C TYR A 396 -32.47 -20.53 16.53
N HIS A 397 -31.48 -21.31 16.10
CA HIS A 397 -31.39 -21.77 14.72
C HIS A 397 -32.45 -22.81 14.34
N VAL A 398 -32.91 -23.66 15.28
CA VAL A 398 -34.06 -24.56 15.08
C VAL A 398 -35.36 -23.75 14.99
N ARG A 399 -35.63 -22.84 15.94
CA ARG A 399 -36.81 -21.95 15.94
C ARG A 399 -36.88 -20.99 14.75
N ARG A 400 -35.80 -20.87 13.96
CA ARG A 400 -35.70 -20.02 12.76
C ARG A 400 -35.66 -20.82 11.45
N SER A 401 -35.79 -22.15 11.47
CA SER A 401 -35.58 -22.96 10.26
C SER A 401 -36.65 -22.78 9.17
N ASP A 402 -37.89 -22.49 9.58
CA ASP A 402 -39.12 -22.58 8.76
C ASP A 402 -39.10 -21.86 7.41
N PHE A 403 -38.23 -20.85 7.22
CA PHE A 403 -38.24 -20.02 6.01
C PHE A 403 -36.93 -19.87 5.24
N LYS A 404 -35.77 -20.39 5.71
CA LYS A 404 -34.51 -20.42 4.92
C LYS A 404 -33.26 -21.05 5.59
N HIS A 405 -33.30 -21.56 6.82
CA HIS A 405 -32.07 -21.84 7.59
C HIS A 405 -32.03 -23.22 8.28
N ASP A 406 -31.30 -24.15 7.67
CA ASP A 406 -31.14 -25.56 8.07
C ASP A 406 -30.31 -25.77 9.37
N GLY A 407 -30.70 -25.18 10.49
CA GLY A 407 -30.04 -25.36 11.79
C GLY A 407 -28.68 -24.65 11.93
N MET A 408 -28.06 -24.83 13.10
CA MET A 408 -26.83 -24.12 13.49
C MET A 408 -25.62 -24.65 12.74
N GLU A 409 -25.52 -25.96 12.59
CA GLU A 409 -24.41 -26.67 11.97
C GLU A 409 -24.25 -26.28 10.49
N ARG A 410 -25.35 -26.22 9.73
CA ARG A 410 -25.31 -25.76 8.32
C ARG A 410 -25.17 -24.23 8.21
N TYR A 411 -25.54 -23.45 9.21
CA TYR A 411 -25.22 -22.01 9.26
C TYR A 411 -23.71 -21.80 9.44
N VAL A 412 -23.11 -22.44 10.45
CA VAL A 412 -21.66 -22.38 10.71
C VAL A 412 -20.88 -22.89 9.50
N GLY A 413 -21.27 -24.04 8.93
CA GLY A 413 -20.63 -24.59 7.73
C GLY A 413 -20.59 -23.62 6.53
N ARG A 414 -21.68 -22.88 6.27
CA ARG A 414 -21.70 -21.84 5.23
C ARG A 414 -20.72 -20.70 5.54
N LYS A 415 -20.72 -20.19 6.78
CA LYS A 415 -19.82 -19.10 7.17
C LYS A 415 -18.34 -19.52 7.24
N VAL A 416 -18.05 -20.80 7.54
CA VAL A 416 -16.70 -21.37 7.42
C VAL A 416 -16.28 -21.46 5.95
N LYS A 417 -17.09 -22.04 5.05
CA LYS A 417 -16.74 -22.09 3.62
C LYS A 417 -16.52 -20.68 3.02
N ALA A 418 -17.37 -19.70 3.35
CA ALA A 418 -17.18 -18.31 2.91
C ALA A 418 -15.86 -17.69 3.44
N LYS A 419 -15.46 -17.99 4.69
CA LYS A 419 -14.14 -17.63 5.25
C LYS A 419 -13.01 -18.34 4.52
N ASN A 420 -13.12 -19.63 4.22
CA ASN A 420 -12.10 -20.42 3.51
C ASN A 420 -11.74 -19.81 2.14
N ARG A 421 -12.74 -19.30 1.40
CA ARG A 421 -12.50 -18.53 0.17
C ARG A 421 -11.78 -17.22 0.44
N ARG A 422 -12.27 -16.42 1.40
CA ARG A 422 -11.69 -15.10 1.74
C ARG A 422 -10.26 -15.19 2.25
N TYR A 423 -9.91 -16.27 2.95
CA TYR A 423 -8.60 -16.48 3.55
C TYR A 423 -7.70 -17.42 2.72
N ASN A 424 -8.19 -17.97 1.61
CA ASN A 424 -7.47 -18.89 0.71
C ASN A 424 -6.99 -20.20 1.39
N THR A 425 -7.64 -20.63 2.47
CA THR A 425 -7.15 -21.75 3.31
C THR A 425 -7.58 -23.14 2.82
N VAL A 426 -8.75 -23.26 2.20
CA VAL A 426 -9.31 -24.54 1.72
C VAL A 426 -10.00 -24.32 0.39
N ASN A 427 -9.78 -25.22 -0.56
CA ASN A 427 -10.51 -25.23 -1.83
C ASN A 427 -11.91 -25.83 -1.61
N ASN A 428 -12.95 -25.00 -1.59
CA ASN A 428 -14.33 -25.42 -1.33
C ASN A 428 -14.95 -26.25 -2.47
N VAL A 429 -14.24 -26.42 -3.60
CA VAL A 429 -14.65 -27.17 -4.81
C VAL A 429 -14.34 -28.68 -4.70
N GLN A 430 -13.68 -29.13 -3.61
CA GLN A 430 -13.76 -30.55 -3.25
C GLN A 430 -15.24 -30.95 -3.01
N PRO A 431 -15.67 -32.15 -3.43
CA PRO A 431 -17.07 -32.56 -3.35
C PRO A 431 -17.59 -32.46 -1.92
N LEU A 432 -18.83 -32.04 -1.74
CA LEU A 432 -19.44 -32.12 -0.41
C LEU A 432 -19.62 -33.59 -0.03
N PRO A 433 -19.60 -33.95 1.27
CA PRO A 433 -19.95 -35.32 1.70
C PRO A 433 -21.33 -35.78 1.18
N SER A 434 -22.25 -34.84 0.93
CA SER A 434 -23.56 -35.07 0.30
C SER A 434 -23.51 -35.43 -1.19
N ASP A 435 -22.36 -35.29 -1.84
CA ASP A 435 -22.16 -35.67 -3.24
C ASP A 435 -21.48 -37.04 -3.33
N LEU A 436 -20.58 -37.38 -2.40
CA LEU A 436 -20.07 -38.76 -2.24
C LEU A 436 -21.23 -39.76 -2.08
N THR A 437 -22.17 -39.49 -1.18
CA THR A 437 -23.36 -40.36 -0.99
C THR A 437 -24.24 -40.47 -2.23
N LYS A 438 -24.22 -39.50 -3.14
CA LYS A 438 -24.93 -39.59 -4.44
C LYS A 438 -24.13 -40.40 -5.46
N THR A 439 -22.81 -40.25 -5.49
CA THR A 439 -21.93 -41.03 -6.37
C THR A 439 -21.90 -42.50 -5.97
N GLU A 440 -21.91 -42.80 -4.67
CA GLU A 440 -22.05 -44.15 -4.11
C GLU A 440 -23.43 -44.74 -4.46
N ALA A 441 -24.52 -44.01 -4.25
CA ALA A 441 -25.85 -44.45 -4.66
C ALA A 441 -25.96 -44.68 -6.17
N ALA A 442 -25.38 -43.80 -7.00
CA ALA A 442 -25.34 -43.96 -8.46
C ALA A 442 -24.49 -45.17 -8.89
N ALA A 443 -23.37 -45.45 -8.21
CA ALA A 443 -22.54 -46.62 -8.48
C ALA A 443 -23.28 -47.93 -8.13
N VAL A 444 -23.98 -47.98 -6.99
CA VAL A 444 -24.80 -49.13 -6.58
C VAL A 444 -25.95 -49.36 -7.57
N VAL A 445 -26.66 -48.30 -7.99
CA VAL A 445 -27.72 -48.40 -9.01
C VAL A 445 -27.16 -48.87 -10.35
N TYR A 446 -25.98 -48.39 -10.76
CA TYR A 446 -25.32 -48.82 -12.00
C TYR A 446 -24.91 -50.30 -11.96
N GLN A 447 -24.38 -50.78 -10.84
CA GLN A 447 -24.09 -52.21 -10.64
C GLN A 447 -25.39 -53.04 -10.71
N GLN A 448 -26.44 -52.63 -9.99
CA GLN A 448 -27.73 -53.34 -10.01
C GLN A 448 -28.38 -53.39 -11.40
N SER A 449 -28.27 -52.34 -12.22
CA SER A 449 -28.72 -52.41 -13.62
C SER A 449 -27.91 -53.39 -14.46
N LYS A 450 -26.60 -53.50 -14.21
CA LYS A 450 -25.69 -54.35 -14.98
C LYS A 450 -25.78 -55.83 -14.62
N ASP A 451 -26.07 -56.13 -13.36
CA ASP A 451 -26.34 -57.50 -12.91
C ASP A 451 -27.75 -57.97 -13.36
N GLY A 452 -28.68 -57.03 -13.59
CA GLY A 452 -30.02 -57.31 -14.11
C GLY A 452 -30.09 -57.65 -15.61
N GLU A 453 -29.19 -57.10 -16.44
CA GLU A 453 -29.17 -57.38 -17.89
C GLU A 453 -28.53 -58.72 -18.27
N ASN A 454 -27.76 -59.36 -17.36
CA ASN A 454 -27.12 -60.67 -17.60
C ASN A 454 -28.00 -61.87 -17.16
N GLY A 455 -29.29 -61.67 -16.96
CA GLY A 455 -30.20 -62.62 -16.30
C GLY A 455 -31.28 -63.29 -17.16
N ASN A 456 -31.32 -63.04 -18.48
CA ASN A 456 -32.29 -63.63 -19.41
C ASN A 456 -31.66 -63.91 -20.78
N ASP A 457 -31.15 -65.14 -20.95
CA ASP A 457 -30.98 -65.89 -22.22
C ASP A 457 -30.94 -67.40 -21.88
#